data_AF-F8L2W1-F1
#
_entry.id   AF-F8L2W1-F1
#
_cell.length_a   1.000
_cell.length_b   1.000
_cell.length_c   1.000
_cell.angle_alpha   90.00
_cell.angle_beta   90.00
_cell.angle_gamma   90.00
#
_symmetry.space_group_name_H-M   'P 1'
#
loop_
_entity.id
_entity.type
_entity.pdbx_description
1 polymer ?
#
loop_
_entity_poly.entity_id
_entity_poly.type
_entity_poly.pdbx_seq_one_letter_code
_entity_poly.pdbx_strand_id
1 'polypeptide(L)'
;MRIAILFVGLLLTLKAFACPITITNDTGQKIIIIDPRGAEAIFLDQNETGVIDPTIIHALMKYLQNEKLDFYYPNHTTHPNSYYKKYRLTEKYCVDDPKESELTVSQITNFIQNPSDRFKVEEFYPLQKIHDHGHH
;
A
#
# COMPACT_ATOMS: atom_id res chain seq x y z
N MET A 1 -1.74 2.57 41.51
CA MET A 1 -1.18 3.68 40.70
C MET A 1 0.01 3.29 39.80
N ARG A 2 0.83 2.28 40.14
CA ARG A 2 1.95 1.84 39.27
C ARG A 2 1.53 1.15 37.96
N ILE A 3 0.42 0.42 37.97
CA ILE A 3 -0.13 -0.28 36.79
C ILE A 3 -0.69 0.71 35.76
N ALA A 4 -1.33 1.80 36.20
CA ALA A 4 -1.89 2.82 35.30
C ALA A 4 -0.80 3.60 34.54
N ILE A 5 0.33 3.89 35.20
CA ILE A 5 1.47 4.58 34.55
C ILE A 5 2.15 3.67 33.52
N LEU A 6 2.28 2.37 33.83
CA LEU A 6 2.77 1.37 32.87
C LEU A 6 1.83 1.22 31.66
N PHE A 7 0.51 1.22 31.88
CA PHE A 7 -0.47 1.15 30.79
C PHE A 7 -0.47 2.40 29.91
N VAL A 8 -0.43 3.59 30.51
CA VAL A 8 -0.37 4.86 29.77
C VAL A 8 0.96 4.99 29.01
N GLY A 9 2.08 4.57 29.60
CA GLY A 9 3.38 4.52 28.93
C GLY A 9 3.39 3.56 27.74
N LEU A 10 2.80 2.37 27.89
CA LEU A 10 2.69 1.38 26.81
C LEU A 10 1.78 1.89 25.67
N LEU A 11 0.65 2.52 25.99
CA LEU A 11 -0.27 3.12 25.01
C LEU A 11 0.36 4.29 24.24
N LEU A 12 1.19 5.10 24.90
CA LEU A 12 1.94 6.18 24.24
C LEU A 12 3.01 5.64 23.29
N THR A 13 3.69 4.55 23.66
CA THR A 13 4.65 3.92 22.75
C THR A 13 3.97 3.38 21.49
N LEU A 14 2.81 2.70 21.61
CA LEU A 14 2.08 2.18 20.46
C LEU A 14 1.67 3.27 19.45
N LYS A 15 1.22 4.44 19.93
CA LYS A 15 0.88 5.58 19.05
C LYS A 15 2.09 6.25 18.40
N ALA A 16 3.28 6.18 19.01
CA ALA A 16 4.50 6.75 18.43
C ALA A 16 5.04 5.95 17.24
N PHE A 17 4.62 4.68 17.13
CA PHE A 17 5.15 3.75 16.13
C PHE A 17 4.20 3.45 14.98
N ALA A 18 2.89 3.56 15.19
CA ALA A 18 1.90 3.42 14.13
C ALA A 18 2.08 4.52 13.07
N CYS A 19 1.99 4.11 11.82
CA CYS A 19 2.14 4.97 10.66
C CYS A 19 1.06 4.61 9.63
N PRO A 20 -0.19 4.96 9.95
CA PRO A 20 -1.30 4.68 9.06
C PRO A 20 -1.17 5.54 7.80
N ILE A 21 -1.28 4.88 6.66
CA ILE A 21 -1.41 5.53 5.35
C ILE A 21 -2.89 5.52 5.01
N THR A 22 -3.47 6.70 4.82
CA THR A 22 -4.87 6.85 4.44
C THR A 22 -4.96 6.99 2.94
N ILE A 23 -5.80 6.18 2.30
CA ILE A 23 -5.94 6.16 0.85
C ILE A 23 -7.39 6.37 0.46
N THR A 24 -7.65 7.41 -0.32
CA THR A 24 -8.99 7.74 -0.83
C THR A 24 -9.10 7.37 -2.30
N ASN A 25 -10.11 6.57 -2.64
CA ASN A 25 -10.41 6.24 -4.03
C ASN A 25 -11.24 7.32 -4.71
N ASP A 26 -10.54 8.30 -5.29
CA ASP A 26 -11.13 9.37 -6.10
C ASP A 26 -11.38 8.95 -7.57
N THR A 27 -11.25 7.67 -7.89
CA THR A 27 -11.47 7.13 -9.23
C THR A 27 -12.76 6.31 -9.32
N GLY A 28 -13.30 6.17 -10.53
CA GLY A 28 -14.51 5.36 -10.78
C GLY A 28 -14.26 3.85 -10.81
N GLN A 29 -13.16 3.36 -10.24
CA GLN A 29 -12.73 1.97 -10.38
C GLN A 29 -12.44 1.35 -9.02
N LYS A 30 -12.82 0.09 -8.86
CA LYS A 30 -12.43 -0.69 -7.68
C LYS A 30 -10.93 -0.96 -7.73
N ILE A 31 -10.27 -0.71 -6.61
CA ILE A 31 -8.83 -0.92 -6.47
C ILE A 31 -8.52 -1.82 -5.29
N ILE A 32 -7.36 -2.48 -5.33
CA ILE A 32 -6.86 -3.31 -4.24
C ILE A 32 -5.48 -2.79 -3.87
N ILE A 33 -5.27 -2.59 -2.57
CA ILE A 33 -4.00 -2.14 -2.01
C ILE A 33 -3.57 -3.14 -0.96
N ILE A 34 -2.32 -3.57 -1.04
CA ILE A 34 -1.75 -4.60 -0.16
C ILE A 34 -0.44 -4.08 0.41
N ASP A 35 -0.25 -4.20 1.72
CA ASP A 35 1.09 -4.12 2.31
C ASP A 35 1.75 -5.49 2.13
N PRO A 36 2.81 -5.63 1.32
CA PRO A 36 3.47 -6.91 1.08
C PRO A 36 4.14 -7.51 2.32
N ARG A 37 4.32 -6.74 3.40
CA ARG A 37 4.86 -7.22 4.67
C ARG A 37 3.77 -7.51 5.70
N GLY A 38 2.60 -6.91 5.51
CA GLY A 38 1.41 -7.07 6.34
C GLY A 38 0.57 -8.27 5.91
N ALA A 39 -0.46 -8.55 6.71
CA ALA A 39 -1.48 -9.55 6.38
C ALA A 39 -2.73 -8.93 5.74
N GLU A 40 -2.78 -7.60 5.60
CA GLU A 40 -4.00 -6.88 5.27
C GLU A 40 -3.99 -6.38 3.81
N ALA A 41 -5.09 -6.67 3.13
CA ALA A 41 -5.43 -6.09 1.84
C ALA A 41 -6.69 -5.25 2.02
N ILE A 42 -6.67 -4.03 1.52
CA ILE A 42 -7.85 -3.15 1.48
C ILE A 42 -8.42 -3.14 0.06
N PHE A 43 -9.74 -3.22 -0.01
CA PHE A 43 -10.52 -3.08 -1.23
C PHE A 43 -11.24 -1.75 -1.12
N LEU A 44 -11.06 -0.87 -2.10
CA LEU A 44 -11.74 0.43 -2.11
C LEU A 44 -12.61 0.51 -3.35
N ASP A 45 -13.93 0.58 -3.12
CA ASP A 45 -14.89 0.99 -4.13
C ASP A 45 -14.83 2.52 -4.34
N GLN A 46 -15.60 3.04 -5.30
CA GLN A 46 -15.55 4.46 -5.64
C GLN A 46 -15.90 5.35 -4.44
N ASN A 47 -15.10 6.39 -4.20
CA ASN A 47 -15.20 7.35 -3.09
C ASN A 47 -15.01 6.74 -1.70
N GLU A 48 -14.55 5.49 -1.59
CA GLU A 48 -14.19 4.90 -0.31
C GLU A 48 -12.80 5.34 0.16
N THR A 49 -12.63 5.39 1.48
CA THR A 49 -11.36 5.68 2.14
C THR A 49 -10.94 4.47 2.96
N GLY A 50 -9.71 4.03 2.79
CA GLY A 50 -9.11 2.95 3.58
C GLY A 50 -7.88 3.43 4.32
N VAL A 51 -7.50 2.69 5.35
CA VAL A 51 -6.28 2.91 6.10
C VAL A 51 -5.47 1.62 6.10
N ILE A 52 -4.18 1.72 5.80
CA ILE A 52 -3.23 0.61 5.91
C ILE A 52 -2.05 1.03 6.77
N ASP A 53 -1.71 0.25 7.79
CA ASP A 53 -0.58 0.54 8.67
C ASP A 53 0.53 -0.51 8.49
N PRO A 54 1.53 -0.26 7.63
CA PRO A 54 2.62 -1.21 7.38
C PRO A 54 3.58 -1.36 8.57
N THR A 55 3.45 -0.54 9.61
CA THR A 55 4.34 -0.51 10.76
C THR A 55 3.76 -1.19 12.00
N ILE A 56 2.48 -1.58 11.96
CA ILE A 56 1.76 -2.14 13.12
C ILE A 56 2.38 -3.45 13.63
N ILE A 57 2.93 -4.27 12.73
CA ILE A 57 3.56 -5.56 13.07
C ILE A 57 5.03 -5.35 13.49
N HIS A 58 5.70 -4.35 12.93
CA HIS A 58 7.12 -4.10 13.16
C HIS A 58 7.44 -2.61 13.28
N ALA A 59 7.11 -2.04 14.44
CA ALA A 59 7.35 -0.64 14.81
C ALA A 59 8.74 -0.08 14.45
N LEU A 60 9.79 -0.91 14.56
CA LEU A 60 11.16 -0.51 14.25
C LEU A 60 11.40 -0.31 12.74
N MET A 61 10.60 -0.94 11.88
CA MET A 61 10.75 -0.86 10.42
C MET A 61 10.52 0.55 9.89
N LYS A 62 9.70 1.37 10.58
CA LYS A 62 9.51 2.82 10.31
C LYS A 62 10.82 3.59 10.15
N TYR A 63 11.88 3.18 10.85
CA TYR A 63 13.16 3.90 10.84
C TYR A 63 14.22 3.26 9.94
N LEU A 64 14.10 1.96 9.66
CA LEU A 64 15.16 1.17 9.05
C LEU A 64 14.93 0.88 7.57
N GLN A 65 13.67 0.95 7.10
CA GLN A 65 13.34 0.55 5.75
C GLN A 65 12.31 1.49 5.14
N ASN A 66 12.37 1.62 3.82
CA ASN A 66 11.25 2.19 3.08
C ASN A 66 10.06 1.24 3.19
N GLU A 67 8.87 1.83 3.30
CA GLU A 67 7.61 1.13 3.20
C GLU A 67 7.33 0.75 1.75
N LYS A 68 6.51 -0.28 1.57
CA LYS A 68 6.12 -0.80 0.26
C LYS A 68 4.61 -0.89 0.22
N LEU A 69 4.01 -0.51 -0.90
CA LEU A 69 2.58 -0.71 -1.16
C LEU A 69 2.42 -1.35 -2.53
N ASP A 70 1.78 -2.51 -2.56
CA ASP A 70 1.41 -3.18 -3.79
C ASP A 70 0.02 -2.69 -4.21
N PHE A 71 -0.03 -1.99 -5.34
CA PHE A 71 -1.23 -1.38 -5.89
C PHE A 71 -1.72 -2.16 -7.11
N TYR A 72 -2.97 -2.60 -7.08
CA TYR A 72 -3.61 -3.37 -8.15
C TYR A 72 -4.74 -2.56 -8.78
N TYR A 73 -4.59 -2.31 -10.09
CA TYR A 73 -5.57 -1.59 -10.89
C TYR A 73 -6.17 -2.52 -11.96
N PRO A 74 -7.48 -2.42 -12.26
CA PRO A 74 -8.09 -3.23 -13.30
C PRO A 74 -7.58 -2.81 -14.68
N ASN A 75 -7.20 -3.79 -15.51
CA ASN A 75 -6.77 -3.50 -16.87
C ASN A 75 -7.98 -3.40 -17.81
N HIS A 76 -8.28 -2.19 -18.29
CA HIS A 76 -9.38 -1.90 -19.22
C HIS A 76 -9.28 -2.63 -20.56
N THR A 77 -8.10 -3.10 -20.93
CA THR A 77 -7.85 -3.64 -22.27
C THR A 77 -8.12 -5.13 -22.42
N THR A 78 -8.14 -5.92 -21.35
CA THR A 78 -8.07 -7.39 -21.49
C THR A 78 -9.06 -8.23 -20.71
N HIS A 79 -9.88 -7.72 -19.78
CA HIS A 79 -11.16 -8.31 -19.30
C HIS A 79 -11.61 -7.61 -17.98
N PRO A 80 -12.92 -7.39 -17.75
CA PRO A 80 -13.44 -6.65 -16.59
C PRO A 80 -13.21 -7.31 -15.22
N ASN A 81 -12.84 -8.60 -15.19
CA ASN A 81 -12.54 -9.36 -13.97
C ASN A 81 -11.04 -9.67 -13.79
N SER A 82 -10.17 -8.92 -14.48
CA SER A 82 -8.73 -9.20 -14.55
C SER A 82 -7.93 -8.12 -13.79
N TYR A 83 -7.72 -8.33 -12.48
CA TYR A 83 -6.82 -7.50 -11.65
C TYR A 83 -5.38 -7.99 -11.86
N TYR A 84 -4.60 -7.37 -12.74
CA TYR A 84 -3.26 -7.92 -13.07
C TYR A 84 -2.11 -6.93 -13.20
N LYS A 85 -2.33 -5.61 -13.07
CA LYS A 85 -1.20 -4.69 -13.03
C LYS A 85 -0.86 -4.36 -11.59
N LYS A 86 0.17 -5.05 -11.07
CA LYS A 86 0.74 -4.80 -9.75
C LYS A 86 1.87 -3.79 -9.92
N TYR A 87 1.73 -2.65 -9.27
CA TYR A 87 2.81 -1.69 -9.07
C TYR A 87 3.20 -1.69 -7.62
N ARG A 88 4.49 -1.79 -7.34
CA ARG A 88 5.02 -1.61 -5.99
C ARG A 88 5.57 -0.20 -5.86
N LEU A 89 4.93 0.59 -5.03
CA LEU A 89 5.42 1.89 -4.60
C LEU A 89 6.37 1.69 -3.43
N THR A 90 7.58 2.24 -3.52
CA THR A 90 8.56 2.22 -2.42
C THR A 90 8.92 3.64 -2.04
N GLU A 91 8.56 4.04 -0.81
CA GLU A 91 8.82 5.35 -0.24
C GLU A 91 8.88 5.26 1.29
N LYS A 92 9.34 6.33 1.95
CA LYS A 92 9.14 6.53 3.37
C LYS A 92 7.86 7.34 3.61
N TYR A 93 6.72 6.69 3.83
CA TYR A 93 5.42 7.35 4.09
C TYR A 93 5.30 7.85 5.53
N CYS A 94 6.13 7.30 6.41
CA CYS A 94 6.21 7.67 7.81
C CYS A 94 7.07 8.92 7.98
N VAL A 95 6.46 10.05 7.68
CA VAL A 95 7.00 11.39 7.91
C VAL A 95 6.22 12.10 9.01
N ASP A 96 6.82 13.13 9.60
CA ASP A 96 6.22 13.83 10.75
C ASP A 96 4.96 14.63 10.37
N ASP A 97 4.75 14.92 9.07
CA ASP A 97 3.53 15.56 8.57
C ASP A 97 2.46 14.51 8.20
N PRO A 98 1.34 14.43 8.94
CA PRO A 98 0.25 13.49 8.65
C PRO A 98 -0.34 13.64 7.25
N LYS A 99 -0.26 14.83 6.65
CA LYS A 99 -0.80 15.09 5.31
C LYS A 99 -0.06 14.36 4.21
N GLU A 100 1.22 14.06 4.41
CA GLU A 100 2.00 13.29 3.45
C GLU A 100 1.66 11.80 3.49
N SER A 101 0.98 11.34 4.55
CA SER A 101 0.45 9.98 4.68
C SER A 101 -0.99 9.85 4.15
N GLU A 102 -1.58 10.94 3.64
CA GLU A 102 -2.90 10.96 2.99
C GLU A 102 -2.72 11.01 1.46
N LEU A 103 -3.11 9.94 0.77
CA LEU A 103 -2.95 9.81 -0.67
C LEU A 103 -4.29 9.56 -1.36
N THR A 104 -4.47 10.09 -2.56
CA THR A 104 -5.54 9.66 -3.45
C THR A 104 -5.05 8.65 -4.49
N VAL A 105 -5.97 7.86 -5.03
CA VAL A 105 -5.67 6.90 -6.10
C VAL A 105 -5.14 7.61 -7.35
N SER A 106 -5.66 8.79 -7.67
CA SER A 106 -5.16 9.61 -8.78
C SER A 106 -3.71 10.05 -8.57
N GLN A 107 -3.31 10.40 -7.34
CA GLN A 107 -1.92 10.71 -7.03
C GLN A 107 -1.01 9.48 -7.18
N ILE A 108 -1.45 8.34 -6.66
CA ILE A 108 -0.73 7.06 -6.78
C ILE A 108 -0.55 6.66 -8.25
N THR A 109 -1.60 6.75 -9.06
CA THR A 109 -1.52 6.45 -10.50
C THR A 109 -0.63 7.43 -11.24
N ASN A 110 -0.57 8.70 -10.81
CA ASN A 110 0.40 9.65 -11.34
C ASN A 110 1.85 9.27 -10.99
N PHE A 111 2.14 8.83 -9.76
CA PHE A 111 3.48 8.35 -9.39
C PHE A 111 3.91 7.12 -10.22
N ILE A 112 2.96 6.24 -10.52
CA ILE A 112 3.17 5.07 -11.38
C ILE A 112 3.54 5.48 -12.80
N GLN A 113 2.82 6.45 -13.37
CA GLN A 113 3.03 6.92 -14.75
C GLN A 113 4.27 7.82 -14.86
N ASN A 114 4.58 8.57 -13.80
CA ASN A 114 5.67 9.53 -13.73
C ASN A 114 6.51 9.28 -12.47
N PRO A 115 7.37 8.23 -12.46
CA PRO A 115 8.24 7.95 -11.34
C PRO A 115 9.17 9.12 -11.04
N SER A 116 9.49 9.33 -9.77
CA SER A 116 10.41 10.37 -9.33
C SER A 116 11.50 9.77 -8.45
N ASP A 117 12.56 10.52 -8.15
CA ASP A 117 13.60 10.08 -7.21
C ASP A 117 13.03 9.75 -5.83
N ARG A 118 11.92 10.39 -5.47
CA ARG A 118 11.15 10.16 -4.24
C ARG A 118 10.36 8.84 -4.32
N PHE A 119 9.69 8.56 -5.43
CA PHE A 119 8.82 7.39 -5.61
C PHE A 119 9.41 6.37 -6.58
N LYS A 120 9.92 5.25 -6.04
CA LYS A 120 10.35 4.12 -6.88
C LYS A 120 9.17 3.20 -7.18
N VAL A 121 8.96 2.93 -8.47
CA VAL A 121 7.89 2.07 -8.98
C VAL A 121 8.51 0.81 -9.56
N GLU A 122 8.07 -0.35 -9.10
CA GLU A 122 8.41 -1.65 -9.68
C GLU A 122 7.14 -2.28 -10.27
N GLU A 123 7.16 -2.57 -11.58
CA GLU A 123 6.04 -3.17 -12.31
C GLU A 123 6.19 -4.69 -12.38
N PHE A 124 5.12 -5.42 -12.04
CA PHE A 124 5.07 -6.88 -12.14
C PHE A 124 4.08 -7.32 -13.21
N TYR A 125 4.54 -8.16 -14.12
CA TYR A 125 3.70 -8.79 -15.14
C TYR A 125 3.19 -10.14 -14.66
N PRO A 126 1.94 -10.53 -14.97
CA PRO A 126 1.47 -11.89 -14.71
C PRO A 126 2.34 -12.87 -15.49
N LEU A 127 2.80 -13.92 -14.81
CA LEU A 127 3.46 -15.06 -15.47
C LEU A 127 2.50 -15.62 -16.53
N GLN A 128 2.80 -15.39 -17.81
CA GLN A 128 2.15 -16.14 -18.87
C GLN A 128 2.48 -17.61 -18.63
N LYS A 129 1.47 -18.44 -18.39
CA LYS A 129 1.63 -19.89 -18.49
C LYS A 129 2.14 -20.16 -19.90
N ILE A 130 3.39 -20.60 -20.02
CA ILE A 130 3.88 -21.23 -21.25
C ILE A 130 2.99 -22.45 -21.43
N HIS A 131 2.07 -22.37 -22.38
CA HIS A 131 1.33 -23.54 -22.83
C HIS A 131 2.37 -24.46 -23.48
N ASP A 132 2.81 -25.46 -22.74
CA ASP A 132 3.56 -26.58 -23.27
C ASP A 132 2.59 -27.34 -24.21
N HIS A 133 2.53 -26.91 -25.47
CA HIS A 133 2.04 -27.75 -26.55
C HIS A 133 3.15 -28.71 -26.94
N GLY A 134 3.41 -29.66 -26.04
CA GLY A 134 4.09 -30.89 -26.36
C GLY A 134 3.18 -31.74 -27.25
N HIS A 135 3.28 -31.52 -28.56
CA HIS A 135 3.10 -32.60 -29.52
C HIS A 135 4.22 -33.63 -29.26
N HIS A 136 3.86 -34.83 -28.82
CA HIS A 136 4.32 -36.11 -29.35
C HIS A 136 3.65 -37.28 -28.62
#